data_AF-A0A1F9Z0M9-F1
#
_entry.id   AF-A0A1F9Z0M9-F1
#
_cell.length_a   1.000
_cell.length_b   1.000
_cell.length_c   1.000
_cell.angle_alpha   90.00
_cell.angle_beta   90.00
_cell.angle_gamma   90.00
#
_symmetry.space_group_name_H-M   'P 1'
#
loop_
_entity.id
_entity.type
_entity.pdbx_description
1 polymer ?
#
loop_
_entity_poly.entity_id
_entity_poly.type
_entity_poly.pdbx_seq_one_letter_code
_entity_poly.pdbx_strand_id
1 'polypeptide(L)'
;MIRHDPKAVSPVVAIMLLLLITVVLGTTVYLVATSFTSELNVRPYVGLTQLVGNLTTTTILVAEVSQANIHLSNFRTLLLVDDTSDPVSEINPLNIGTHGSVTFTSIDAYLSSGDRFMVTFTPGHTYSLRILWVNGGEQIQKLDWTA
;
A
#
# COMPACT_ATOMS: atom_id res chain seq x y z
N MET A 1 25.21 -7.71 -68.38
CA MET A 1 25.12 -7.82 -66.90
C MET A 1 24.87 -6.41 -66.35
N ILE A 2 23.61 -6.06 -66.10
CA ILE A 2 23.22 -4.70 -65.68
C ILE A 2 23.50 -4.60 -64.17
N ARG A 3 24.45 -3.75 -63.79
CA ARG A 3 24.79 -3.47 -62.39
C ARG A 3 23.74 -2.49 -61.86
N HIS A 4 22.93 -2.94 -60.91
CA HIS A 4 21.96 -2.10 -60.24
C HIS A 4 22.70 -1.32 -59.15
N ASP A 5 23.03 -0.05 -59.42
CA ASP A 5 23.59 0.81 -58.38
C ASP A 5 22.47 1.14 -57.37
N PRO A 6 22.66 0.85 -56.07
CA PRO A 6 21.70 1.26 -55.05
C PRO A 6 21.71 2.79 -54.99
N LYS A 7 20.58 3.42 -55.31
CA LYS A 7 20.42 4.88 -55.23
C LYS A 7 20.83 5.36 -53.84
N ALA A 8 21.93 6.11 -53.76
CA ALA A 8 22.37 6.72 -52.52
C ALA A 8 21.27 7.63 -51.96
N VAL A 9 20.90 7.40 -50.70
CA VAL A 9 19.90 8.22 -50.00
C VAL A 9 20.48 9.61 -49.81
N SER A 10 19.75 10.66 -50.21
CA SER A 10 20.18 12.06 -50.03
C SER A 10 20.49 12.33 -48.55
N PRO A 11 21.56 13.09 -48.22
CA PRO A 11 21.91 13.41 -46.83
C PRO A 11 20.75 13.98 -46.02
N VAL A 12 19.88 14.78 -46.67
CA VAL A 12 18.68 15.35 -46.04
C VAL A 12 17.67 14.26 -45.67
N VAL A 13 17.46 13.28 -46.55
CA VAL A 13 16.54 12.16 -46.30
C VAL A 13 17.10 11.25 -45.20
N ALA A 14 18.41 11.04 -45.15
CA ALA A 14 19.06 10.28 -44.09
C ALA A 14 18.89 10.93 -42.71
N ILE A 15 19.03 12.26 -42.62
CA ILE A 15 18.83 13.01 -41.37
C ILE A 15 17.37 12.94 -40.92
N MET A 16 16.42 13.11 -41.85
CA MET A 16 14.98 13.02 -41.52
C MET A 16 14.58 11.64 -41.00
N LEU A 17 15.10 10.58 -41.63
CA LEU A 17 14.89 9.20 -41.18
C LEU A 17 15.52 8.95 -39.80
N LEU A 18 16.73 9.46 -39.56
CA LEU A 18 17.40 9.34 -38.27
C LEU A 18 16.57 10.01 -37.16
N LEU A 19 16.08 11.23 -37.39
CA LEU A 19 15.26 11.95 -36.41
C LEU A 19 13.96 11.20 -36.10
N LEU A 20 13.28 10.67 -37.12
CA LEU A 20 12.08 9.85 -36.92
C LEU A 20 12.37 8.63 -36.07
N ILE A 21 13.45 7.90 -36.36
CA ILE A 21 13.85 6.73 -35.57
C ILE A 21 14.17 7.14 -34.13
N THR A 22 14.91 8.23 -33.91
CA THR A 22 15.26 8.70 -32.57
C THR A 22 14.02 9.09 -31.76
N VAL A 23 13.05 9.79 -32.36
CA VAL A 23 11.79 10.15 -31.68
C VAL A 23 11.00 8.90 -31.32
N VAL A 24 10.82 7.97 -32.27
CA VAL A 24 10.07 6.73 -32.03
C VAL A 24 10.74 5.89 -30.94
N LEU A 25 12.07 5.75 -30.99
CA LEU A 25 12.83 4.99 -30.01
C LEU A 25 12.75 5.64 -28.63
N GLY A 26 12.87 6.98 -28.55
CA GLY A 26 12.72 7.74 -27.31
C GLY A 26 11.34 7.57 -26.68
N THR A 27 10.28 7.67 -27.48
CA THR A 27 8.90 7.46 -26.99
C THR A 27 8.69 6.02 -26.52
N THR A 28 9.19 5.02 -27.25
CA THR A 28 9.06 3.61 -26.88
C THR A 28 9.77 3.31 -25.56
N VAL A 29 11.01 3.81 -25.40
CA VAL A 29 11.77 3.67 -24.16
C VAL A 29 11.05 4.36 -22.99
N TYR A 30 10.48 5.55 -23.21
CA TYR A 30 9.70 6.25 -22.19
C TYR A 30 8.47 5.45 -21.76
N LEU A 31 7.67 4.95 -22.71
CA LEU A 31 6.49 4.13 -22.40
C LEU A 31 6.86 2.85 -21.65
N VAL A 32 7.92 2.16 -22.07
CA VAL A 32 8.42 0.97 -21.37
C VAL A 32 8.92 1.32 -19.96
N ALA A 33 9.69 2.40 -19.79
CA ALA A 33 10.15 2.85 -18.47
C ALA A 33 8.97 3.17 -17.54
N THR A 34 7.94 3.87 -18.04
CA THR A 34 6.74 4.17 -17.25
C THR A 34 5.88 2.92 -16.97
N SER A 35 5.92 1.92 -17.85
CA SER A 35 5.26 0.62 -17.60
C SER A 35 5.93 -0.13 -16.45
N PHE A 36 7.26 -0.06 -16.33
CA PHE A 36 8.00 -0.61 -15.19
C PHE A 36 7.79 0.16 -13.88
N THR A 37 7.40 1.45 -13.93
CA THR A 37 7.07 2.20 -12.71
C THR A 37 5.64 1.98 -12.20
N SER A 38 4.77 1.36 -13.00
CA SER A 38 3.34 1.25 -12.70
C SER A 38 2.98 0.15 -11.69
N GLU A 39 3.92 -0.70 -11.28
CA GLU A 39 3.66 -1.82 -10.37
C GLU A 39 4.82 -2.10 -9.40
N LEU A 40 5.54 -1.08 -8.96
CA LEU A 40 6.20 -1.24 -7.67
C LEU A 40 5.06 -1.29 -6.64
N ASN A 41 4.71 -2.50 -6.19
CA ASN A 41 3.93 -2.77 -4.98
C ASN A 41 4.71 -2.22 -3.77
N VAL A 42 4.93 -0.90 -3.75
CA VAL A 42 5.61 -0.20 -2.67
C VAL A 42 4.64 -0.26 -1.52
N ARG A 43 5.01 -1.02 -0.49
CA ARG A 43 4.23 -1.16 0.73
C ARG A 43 3.90 0.24 1.27
N PRO A 44 2.64 0.52 1.61
CA PRO A 44 2.33 1.80 2.24
C PRO A 44 2.94 1.84 3.63
N TYR A 45 3.36 3.02 4.06
CA TYR A 45 3.54 3.33 5.46
C TYR A 45 2.20 3.78 6.04
N VAL A 46 1.90 3.31 7.26
CA VAL A 46 0.71 3.70 8.01
C VAL A 46 1.15 4.23 9.37
N GLY A 47 0.78 5.47 9.68
CA GLY A 47 0.97 6.08 10.99
C GLY A 47 -0.21 5.75 11.90
N LEU A 48 0.06 5.21 13.09
CA LEU A 48 -0.95 4.96 14.11
C LEU A 48 -0.72 5.87 15.30
N THR A 49 -1.80 6.40 15.88
CA THR A 49 -1.76 7.20 17.10
C THR A 49 -2.82 6.69 18.06
N GLN A 50 -2.40 6.36 19.28
CA GLN A 50 -3.34 6.06 20.35
C GLN A 50 -4.00 7.36 20.81
N LEU A 51 -5.33 7.40 20.77
CA LEU A 51 -6.12 8.39 21.48
C LEU A 51 -6.43 7.82 22.86
N VAL A 52 -6.24 8.64 23.90
CA VAL A 52 -6.43 8.22 25.30
C VAL A 52 -7.81 7.57 25.45
N GLY A 53 -7.78 6.31 25.86
CA GLY A 53 -8.95 5.49 26.10
C GLY A 53 -9.57 5.69 27.49
N ASN A 54 -10.68 5.01 27.73
CA ASN A 54 -11.21 4.80 29.07
C ASN A 54 -10.51 3.58 29.72
N LEU A 55 -10.94 3.16 30.91
CA LEU A 55 -10.35 2.03 31.64
C LEU A 55 -10.44 0.67 30.93
N THR A 56 -11.26 0.52 29.88
CA THR A 56 -11.47 -0.77 29.20
C THR A 56 -11.52 -0.66 27.68
N THR A 57 -11.27 0.52 27.13
CA THR A 57 -11.39 0.77 25.69
C THR A 57 -10.37 1.80 25.24
N THR A 58 -9.62 1.55 24.17
CA THR A 58 -8.74 2.53 23.53
C THR A 58 -9.21 2.77 22.09
N THR A 59 -9.01 3.99 21.60
CA THR A 59 -9.21 4.30 20.19
C THR A 59 -7.86 4.54 19.55
N ILE A 60 -7.55 3.82 18.50
CA ILE A 60 -6.35 3.98 17.71
C ILE A 60 -6.75 4.64 16.41
N LEU A 61 -6.20 5.82 16.16
CA LEU A 61 -6.43 6.61 14.96
C LEU A 61 -5.37 6.27 13.91
N VAL A 62 -5.79 6.07 12.68
CA VAL A 62 -4.91 6.12 11.51
C VAL A 62 -4.58 7.58 11.26
N ALA A 63 -3.37 8.00 11.62
CA ALA A 63 -2.94 9.39 11.52
C ALA A 63 -2.49 9.74 10.10
N GLU A 64 -1.81 8.81 9.43
CA GLU A 64 -1.23 9.02 8.10
C GLU A 64 -1.22 7.71 7.30
N VAL A 65 -1.38 7.83 5.99
CA VAL A 65 -1.15 6.73 5.03
C VAL A 65 -0.31 7.31 3.90
N SER A 66 0.85 6.73 3.61
CA SER A 66 1.79 7.29 2.61
C SER A 66 1.31 7.20 1.17
N GLN A 67 0.25 6.44 0.92
CA GLN A 67 -0.33 6.21 -0.40
C GLN A 67 -1.85 6.24 -0.28
N ALA A 68 -2.49 7.05 -1.12
CA ALA A 68 -3.94 7.12 -1.18
C ALA A 68 -4.53 5.95 -1.97
N ASN A 69 -5.83 5.69 -1.77
CA ASN A 69 -6.64 4.77 -2.57
C ASN A 69 -6.19 3.29 -2.54
N ILE A 70 -5.51 2.86 -1.48
CA ILE A 70 -5.26 1.43 -1.27
C ILE A 70 -6.49 0.80 -0.63
N HIS A 71 -7.10 -0.12 -1.37
CA HIS A 71 -8.32 -0.78 -0.93
C HIS A 71 -8.07 -1.58 0.35
N LEU A 72 -9.05 -1.57 1.27
CA LEU A 72 -8.96 -2.23 2.57
C LEU A 72 -8.63 -3.73 2.43
N SER A 73 -9.03 -4.36 1.33
CA SER A 73 -8.73 -5.78 1.05
C SER A 73 -7.24 -6.13 0.94
N ASN A 74 -6.34 -5.15 0.82
CA ASN A 74 -4.90 -5.38 0.82
C ASN A 74 -4.29 -5.41 2.23
N PHE A 75 -5.08 -5.06 3.24
CA PHE A 75 -4.65 -5.03 4.63
C PHE A 75 -5.32 -6.14 5.42
N ARG A 76 -4.67 -6.53 6.52
CA ARG A 76 -5.26 -7.32 7.59
C ARG A 76 -4.79 -6.79 8.93
N THR A 77 -5.51 -7.08 10.00
CA THR A 77 -5.08 -6.71 11.35
C THR A 77 -4.99 -7.89 12.27
N LEU A 78 -3.99 -7.85 13.16
CA LEU A 78 -3.78 -8.82 14.22
C LEU A 78 -3.68 -8.09 15.55
N LEU A 79 -4.49 -8.50 16.52
CA LEU A 79 -4.34 -8.09 17.91
C LEU A 79 -3.51 -9.15 18.65
N LEU A 80 -2.55 -8.70 19.45
CA LEU A 80 -1.84 -9.54 20.41
C LEU A 80 -2.12 -9.05 21.82
N VAL A 81 -2.26 -9.99 22.75
CA VAL A 81 -2.39 -9.78 24.20
C VAL A 81 -1.26 -10.56 24.87
N ASP A 82 -0.37 -9.87 25.59
CA ASP A 82 0.84 -10.43 26.18
C ASP A 82 1.63 -11.29 25.18
N ASP A 83 1.91 -10.71 24.00
CA ASP A 83 2.59 -11.35 22.86
C ASP A 83 1.88 -12.58 22.26
N THR A 84 0.67 -12.90 22.72
CA THR A 84 -0.14 -14.00 22.19
C THR A 84 -1.19 -13.46 21.23
N SER A 85 -1.27 -14.05 20.04
CA SER A 85 -2.27 -13.68 19.03
C SER A 85 -3.70 -13.94 19.54
N ASP A 86 -4.58 -12.96 19.38
CA ASP A 86 -6.04 -13.13 19.54
C ASP A 86 -6.69 -13.34 18.16
N PRO A 87 -6.93 -14.61 17.76
CA PRO A 87 -7.45 -14.93 16.42
C PRO A 87 -8.91 -14.47 16.22
N VAL A 88 -9.68 -14.28 17.29
CA VAL A 88 -11.07 -13.82 17.19
C VAL A 88 -11.13 -12.34 16.81
N SER A 89 -10.08 -11.60 17.16
CA SER A 89 -9.89 -10.18 16.83
C SER A 89 -9.11 -9.96 15.52
N GLU A 90 -8.74 -11.02 14.81
CA GLU A 90 -8.11 -10.89 13.49
C GLU A 90 -9.15 -10.41 12.45
N ILE A 91 -8.76 -9.44 11.62
CA ILE A 91 -9.57 -8.96 10.50
C ILE A 91 -8.80 -9.20 9.22
N ASN A 92 -9.23 -10.17 8.41
CA ASN A 92 -8.51 -10.60 7.22
C ASN A 92 -9.48 -11.07 6.11
N PRO A 93 -9.63 -10.32 5.00
CA PRO A 93 -9.09 -8.98 4.77
C PRO A 93 -9.68 -7.93 5.72
N LEU A 94 -9.03 -6.78 5.86
CA LEU A 94 -9.55 -5.65 6.63
C LEU A 94 -10.89 -5.19 6.01
N ASN A 95 -11.91 -5.09 6.86
CA ASN A 95 -13.25 -4.63 6.52
C ASN A 95 -13.87 -3.90 7.71
N ILE A 96 -14.86 -3.06 7.43
CA ILE A 96 -15.58 -2.31 8.46
C ILE A 96 -16.42 -3.27 9.30
N GLY A 97 -16.34 -3.15 10.63
CA GLY A 97 -17.10 -3.98 11.55
C GLY A 97 -16.37 -4.32 12.85
N THR A 98 -17.04 -5.11 13.69
CA THR A 98 -16.51 -5.61 14.97
C THR A 98 -16.10 -7.07 14.82
N HIS A 99 -14.86 -7.37 15.21
CA HIS A 99 -14.24 -8.68 15.22
C HIS A 99 -13.59 -8.87 16.58
N GLY A 100 -14.14 -9.76 17.40
CA GLY A 100 -13.68 -9.96 18.78
C GLY A 100 -13.66 -8.64 19.56
N SER A 101 -12.47 -8.27 19.99
CA SER A 101 -12.21 -7.05 20.78
C SER A 101 -11.92 -5.81 19.92
N VAL A 102 -11.81 -5.95 18.60
CA VAL A 102 -11.45 -4.86 17.69
C VAL A 102 -12.65 -4.45 16.84
N THR A 103 -12.93 -3.16 16.79
CA THR A 103 -13.91 -2.57 15.87
C THR A 103 -13.20 -1.61 14.93
N PHE A 104 -13.21 -1.92 13.64
CA PHE A 104 -12.68 -1.04 12.60
C PHE A 104 -13.78 -0.18 12.00
N THR A 105 -13.54 1.14 11.94
CA THR A 105 -14.42 2.12 11.32
C THR A 105 -13.65 2.91 10.27
N SER A 106 -14.20 2.96 9.06
CA SER A 106 -13.71 3.80 7.97
C SER A 106 -14.87 4.56 7.32
N ILE A 107 -14.55 5.67 6.67
CA ILE A 107 -15.52 6.48 5.90
C ILE A 107 -15.73 5.88 4.50
N ASP A 108 -14.77 5.10 3.99
CA ASP A 108 -14.77 4.62 2.60
C ASP A 108 -14.17 3.19 2.48
N ALA A 109 -14.04 2.68 1.26
CA ALA A 109 -13.47 1.36 0.96
C ALA A 109 -11.93 1.32 0.94
N TYR A 110 -11.27 2.41 1.32
CA TYR A 110 -9.82 2.58 1.28
C TYR A 110 -9.27 2.92 2.67
N LEU A 111 -8.07 2.43 3.00
CA LEU A 111 -7.42 2.83 4.24
C LEU A 111 -7.01 4.31 4.13
N SER A 112 -7.49 5.13 5.07
CA SER A 112 -7.32 6.58 5.02
C SER A 112 -7.01 7.18 6.39
N SER A 113 -6.38 8.35 6.40
CA SER A 113 -6.23 9.13 7.62
C SER A 113 -7.60 9.49 8.18
N GLY A 114 -7.80 9.28 9.47
CA GLY A 114 -9.09 9.46 10.14
C GLY A 114 -9.82 8.16 10.45
N ASP A 115 -9.43 7.04 9.83
CA ASP A 115 -9.94 5.70 10.16
C ASP A 115 -9.58 5.32 11.60
N ARG A 116 -10.41 4.46 12.22
CA ARG A 116 -10.32 4.17 13.65
C ARG A 116 -10.40 2.69 13.95
N PHE A 117 -9.53 2.24 14.83
CA PHE A 117 -9.63 0.95 15.50
C PHE A 117 -10.00 1.21 16.97
N MET A 118 -11.21 0.84 17.35
CA MET A 118 -11.60 0.80 18.76
C MET A 118 -11.28 -0.59 19.30
N VAL A 119 -10.49 -0.66 20.37
CA VAL A 119 -10.08 -1.93 20.98
C VAL A 119 -10.60 -1.99 22.41
N THR A 120 -11.42 -2.99 22.71
CA THR A 120 -11.80 -3.33 24.08
C THR A 120 -10.70 -4.16 24.74
N PHE A 121 -10.35 -3.84 25.98
CA PHE A 121 -9.25 -4.50 26.68
C PHE A 121 -9.55 -4.70 28.17
N THR A 122 -8.74 -5.55 28.78
CA THR A 122 -8.70 -5.76 30.23
C THR A 122 -7.43 -5.13 30.80
N PRO A 123 -7.52 -4.35 31.89
CA PRO A 123 -6.33 -3.80 32.55
C PRO A 123 -5.38 -4.89 33.06
N GLY A 124 -4.09 -4.55 33.14
CA GLY A 124 -3.01 -5.43 33.58
C GLY A 124 -2.32 -6.23 32.48
N HIS A 125 -2.60 -5.92 31.21
CA HIS A 125 -2.07 -6.64 30.05
C HIS A 125 -1.38 -5.70 29.06
N THR A 126 -0.43 -6.23 28.29
CA THR A 126 0.19 -5.51 27.17
C THR A 126 -0.51 -5.89 25.88
N TYR A 127 -0.89 -4.90 25.09
CA TYR A 127 -1.57 -5.08 23.82
C TYR A 127 -0.72 -4.58 22.66
N SER A 128 -0.81 -5.27 21.52
CA SER A 128 -0.18 -4.86 20.26
C SER A 128 -1.19 -4.97 19.13
N LEU A 129 -1.54 -3.86 18.50
CA LEU A 129 -2.31 -3.86 17.25
C LEU A 129 -1.34 -3.78 16.08
N ARG A 130 -1.38 -4.78 15.22
CA ARG A 130 -0.53 -4.85 14.02
C ARG A 130 -1.39 -4.74 12.78
N ILE A 131 -0.97 -3.87 11.87
CA ILE A 131 -1.48 -3.82 10.49
C ILE A 131 -0.49 -4.57 9.62
N LEU A 132 -0.97 -5.53 8.84
CA LEU A 132 -0.16 -6.36 7.96
C LEU A 132 -0.67 -6.27 6.52
N TRP A 133 0.22 -6.56 5.58
CA TRP A 133 -0.11 -6.63 4.15
C TRP A 133 -0.55 -8.05 3.77
N VAL A 134 -1.70 -8.18 3.11
CA VAL A 134 -2.32 -9.48 2.79
C VAL A 134 -1.42 -10.33 1.88
N ASN A 135 -0.74 -9.73 0.90
CA ASN A 135 0.07 -10.45 -0.09
C ASN A 135 1.42 -10.98 0.41
N GLY A 136 1.79 -10.76 1.68
CA GLY A 136 3.09 -11.22 2.19
C GLY A 136 3.15 -11.56 3.68
N GLY A 137 2.06 -11.35 4.45
CA GLY A 137 2.06 -11.55 5.91
C GLY A 137 2.99 -10.61 6.68
N GLU A 138 3.67 -9.69 5.99
CA GLU A 138 4.62 -8.76 6.56
C GLU A 138 3.89 -7.62 7.28
N GLN A 139 4.41 -7.27 8.45
CA GLN A 139 3.90 -6.18 9.27
C GLN A 139 4.23 -4.83 8.62
N ILE A 140 3.20 -4.01 8.41
CA ILE A 140 3.31 -2.62 7.92
C ILE A 140 3.54 -1.68 9.09
N GLN A 141 2.75 -1.86 10.15
CA GLN A 141 2.83 -1.03 11.34
C GLN A 141 2.43 -1.83 12.58
N LYS A 142 2.97 -1.43 13.73
CA LYS A 142 2.49 -1.85 15.03
C LYS A 142 2.27 -0.67 15.97
N LEU A 143 1.36 -0.85 16.91
CA LEU A 143 1.20 0.04 18.04
C LEU A 143 1.07 -0.80 19.30
N ASP A 144 1.98 -0.58 20.25
CA ASP A 144 2.04 -1.29 21.52
C ASP A 144 1.56 -0.35 22.64
N TRP A 145 0.71 -0.85 23.53
CA TRP A 145 0.28 -0.10 24.72
C TRP A 145 0.04 -1.05 25.91
N THR A 146 0.17 -0.50 27.12
CA THR A 146 -0.20 -1.20 28.35
C THR A 146 -1.51 -0.63 28.85
N ALA A 147 -2.44 -1.52 29.20
CA ALA A 147 -3.73 -1.21 29.80
C ALA A 147 -3.75 -1.59 31.27
#